data_AF-A0A420EAQ6-F1
#
_entry.id   AF-A0A420EAQ6-F1
#
_cell.length_a   1.000
_cell.length_b   1.000
_cell.length_c   1.000
_cell.angle_alpha   90.00
_cell.angle_beta   90.00
_cell.angle_gamma   90.00
#
_symmetry.space_group_name_H-M   'P 1'
#
loop_
_entity.id
_entity.type
_entity.pdbx_description
1 polymer ?
#
loop_
_entity_poly.entity_id
_entity_poly.type
_entity_poly.pdbx_seq_one_letter_code
_entity_poly.pdbx_strand_id
1 'polypeptide(L)'
;MFMGHFIMWELGALIVVLVGSIVAWKISKQVRLGLHLTRMTNIFEEVEQTRRTLPIGAGGGFNSLPKMRQLQADQELQQGLQYLRQFPRHEITREVAKNARLAENLGRSERYVAIANLLEWLVEMDAALNVDDFMKSYG
;
A
#
# COMPACT_ATOMS: atom_id res chain seq x y z
N MET A 1 -17.58 45.03 25.54
CA MET A 1 -17.97 44.30 24.31
C MET A 1 -16.78 43.76 23.51
N PHE A 2 -15.55 44.33 23.62
CA PHE A 2 -14.37 43.87 22.87
C PHE A 2 -13.74 42.54 23.33
N MET A 3 -13.84 42.16 24.61
CA MET A 3 -13.27 40.87 25.09
C MET A 3 -13.92 39.64 24.44
N GLY A 4 -15.22 39.65 24.18
CA GLY A 4 -15.92 38.50 23.61
C GLY A 4 -15.50 38.19 22.16
N HIS A 5 -15.22 39.24 21.37
CA HIS A 5 -14.76 39.07 19.99
C HIS A 5 -13.32 38.54 19.93
N PHE A 6 -12.46 38.95 20.86
CA PHE A 6 -11.08 38.49 20.95
C PHE A 6 -11.00 36.99 21.29
N ILE A 7 -11.73 36.56 22.33
CA ILE A 7 -11.79 35.14 22.73
C ILE A 7 -12.39 34.28 21.61
N MET A 8 -13.41 34.76 20.90
CA MET A 8 -14.03 34.04 19.79
C MET A 8 -13.07 33.86 18.60
N TRP A 9 -12.19 34.84 18.33
CA TRP A 9 -11.16 34.74 17.30
C TRP A 9 -10.05 33.75 17.65
N GLU A 10 -9.57 33.76 18.91
CA GLU A 10 -8.56 32.80 19.37
C GLU A 10 -9.07 31.36 19.35
N LEU A 11 -10.31 31.14 19.79
CA LEU A 11 -10.97 29.83 19.71
C LEU A 11 -11.16 29.39 18.26
N GLY A 12 -11.55 30.30 17.36
CA GLY A 12 -11.64 30.02 15.93
C GLY A 12 -10.31 29.59 15.32
N ALA A 13 -9.22 30.30 15.64
CA ALA A 13 -7.87 29.97 15.17
C ALA A 13 -7.40 28.60 15.70
N LEU A 14 -7.64 28.30 16.97
CA LEU A 14 -7.31 27.01 17.57
C LEU A 14 -8.05 25.85 16.89
N ILE A 15 -9.34 26.02 16.60
CA ILE A 15 -10.14 25.02 15.88
C ILE A 15 -9.57 24.77 14.48
N VAL A 16 -9.24 25.83 13.74
CA VAL A 16 -8.65 25.70 12.39
C VAL A 16 -7.32 24.96 12.43
N VAL A 17 -6.45 25.27 13.39
CA VAL A 17 -5.16 24.58 13.56
C VAL A 17 -5.35 23.11 13.91
N LEU A 18 -6.28 22.78 14.81
CA LEU A 18 -6.57 21.40 15.20
C LEU A 18 -7.14 20.60 14.02
N VAL A 19 -8.13 21.14 13.32
CA VAL A 19 -8.73 20.49 12.14
C VAL A 19 -7.68 20.30 11.04
N GLY A 20 -6.90 21.35 10.74
CA GLY A 20 -5.81 21.27 9.75
C GLY A 20 -4.79 20.20 10.09
N SER A 21 -4.42 20.08 11.37
CA SER A 21 -3.47 19.08 11.86
C SER A 21 -4.01 17.64 11.73
N ILE A 22 -5.30 17.43 12.03
CA ILE A 22 -5.96 16.12 11.86
C ILE A 22 -5.99 15.72 10.39
N VAL A 23 -6.34 16.65 9.50
CA VAL A 23 -6.38 16.41 8.05
C VAL A 23 -4.99 16.08 7.52
N ALA A 24 -3.98 16.89 7.87
CA ALA A 24 -2.59 16.66 7.47
C ALA A 24 -2.08 15.28 7.94
N TRP A 25 -2.45 14.87 9.16
CA TRP A 25 -2.07 13.57 9.69
C TRP A 25 -2.71 12.41 8.90
N LYS A 26 -4.00 12.51 8.55
CA LYS A 26 -4.68 11.51 7.71
C LYS A 26 -4.03 11.38 6.33
N ILE A 27 -3.73 12.50 5.67
CA ILE A 27 -3.07 12.51 4.35
C ILE A 27 -1.68 11.86 4.46
N SER A 28 -0.89 12.21 5.47
CA SER A 28 0.44 11.63 5.68
C SER A 28 0.40 10.10 5.85
N LYS A 29 -0.62 9.58 6.54
CA LYS A 29 -0.83 8.12 6.68
C LYS A 29 -1.14 7.47 5.34
N GLN A 30 -2.03 8.05 4.53
CA GLN A 30 -2.37 7.51 3.21
C GLN A 30 -1.19 7.54 2.23
N VAL A 31 -0.39 8.61 2.25
CA VAL A 31 0.83 8.68 1.42
C VAL A 31 1.82 7.58 1.81
N ARG A 32 2.03 7.35 3.12
CA ARG A 32 2.91 6.28 3.59
C ARG A 32 2.38 4.89 3.24
N LEU A 33 1.07 4.67 3.30
CA LEU A 33 0.44 3.43 2.82
C LEU A 33 0.81 3.15 1.36
N GLY A 34 0.66 4.15 0.49
CA GLY A 34 1.03 4.04 -0.93
C GLY A 34 2.52 3.77 -1.15
N LEU A 35 3.40 4.37 -0.34
CA LEU A 35 4.84 4.12 -0.40
C LEU A 35 5.19 2.67 -0.04
N HIS A 36 4.60 2.12 1.02
CA HIS A 36 4.81 0.72 1.39
C HIS A 36 4.31 -0.22 0.29
N LEU A 37 3.09 -0.02 -0.21
CA LEU A 37 2.55 -0.80 -1.32
C LEU A 37 3.43 -0.74 -2.57
N THR A 38 3.98 0.43 -2.89
CA THR A 38 4.89 0.61 -4.02
C THR A 38 6.18 -0.18 -3.84
N ARG A 39 6.81 -0.10 -2.66
CA ARG A 39 8.04 -0.86 -2.37
C ARG A 39 7.80 -2.36 -2.46
N MET A 40 6.72 -2.84 -1.87
CA MET A 40 6.34 -4.24 -1.91
C MET A 40 6.04 -4.69 -3.36
N THR A 41 5.33 -3.87 -4.14
CA THR A 41 5.08 -4.15 -5.56
C THR A 41 6.39 -4.28 -6.34
N ASN A 42 7.37 -3.41 -6.08
CA ASN A 42 8.65 -3.45 -6.78
C ASN A 42 9.41 -4.76 -6.50
N ILE A 43 9.26 -5.35 -5.30
CA ILE A 43 9.85 -6.66 -4.97
C ILE A 43 9.21 -7.76 -5.85
N PHE A 44 7.89 -7.79 -5.96
CA PHE A 44 7.19 -8.75 -6.83
C PHE A 44 7.50 -8.52 -8.32
N GLU A 45 7.70 -7.27 -8.72
CA GLU A 45 8.12 -6.90 -10.08
C GLU A 45 9.54 -7.42 -10.37
N GLU A 46 10.47 -7.30 -9.41
CA GLU A 46 11.83 -7.83 -9.50
C GLU A 46 11.84 -9.38 -9.62
N VAL A 47 10.98 -10.05 -8.84
CA VAL A 47 10.80 -11.51 -8.93
C VAL A 47 10.27 -11.91 -10.31
N GLU A 48 9.27 -11.21 -10.83
CA GLU A 48 8.68 -11.48 -12.14
C GLU A 48 9.67 -11.22 -13.29
N GLN A 49 10.47 -10.16 -13.21
CA GLN A 49 11.54 -9.87 -14.17
C GLN A 49 12.63 -10.95 -14.15
N THR A 50 13.01 -11.41 -12.96
CA THR A 50 14.00 -12.49 -12.83
C THR A 50 13.45 -13.81 -13.40
N ARG A 51 12.17 -14.11 -13.17
CA ARG A 51 11.51 -15.30 -13.73
C ARG A 51 11.55 -15.31 -15.27
N ARG A 52 11.41 -14.15 -15.92
CA ARG A 52 11.42 -14.04 -17.39
C ARG A 52 12.80 -14.18 -18.01
N THR A 53 13.84 -13.83 -17.27
CA THR A 53 15.24 -13.85 -17.75
C THR A 53 15.94 -15.17 -17.47
N LEU A 54 15.45 -15.95 -16.50
CA LEU A 54 16.00 -17.25 -16.18
C LEU A 54 15.47 -18.36 -17.12
N PRO A 55 16.31 -19.36 -17.47
CA PRO A 55 15.88 -20.49 -18.27
C PRO A 55 14.79 -21.30 -17.55
N ILE A 56 13.88 -21.89 -18.32
CA ILE A 56 12.75 -22.69 -17.83
C ILE A 56 13.29 -23.77 -16.87
N GLY A 57 12.85 -23.73 -15.60
CA GLY A 57 13.25 -24.68 -14.56
C GLY A 57 14.30 -24.16 -13.55
N ALA A 58 14.85 -22.96 -13.72
CA ALA A 58 15.88 -22.40 -12.82
C ALA A 58 15.33 -21.76 -11.52
N GLY A 59 14.08 -22.04 -11.15
CA GLY A 59 13.40 -21.46 -9.98
C GLY A 59 12.65 -20.17 -10.33
N GLY A 60 11.33 -20.20 -10.15
CA GLY A 60 10.46 -19.04 -10.26
C GLY A 60 9.88 -18.74 -8.87
N GLY A 61 10.00 -17.49 -8.43
CA GLY A 61 9.57 -17.06 -7.10
C GLY A 61 10.68 -16.34 -6.35
N PHE A 62 10.47 -16.04 -5.07
CA PHE A 62 11.46 -15.32 -4.25
C PHE A 62 12.85 -15.96 -4.25
N ASN A 63 12.93 -17.28 -4.41
CA ASN A 63 14.18 -18.03 -4.51
C ASN A 63 15.01 -17.70 -5.76
N SER A 64 14.44 -17.02 -6.77
CA SER A 64 15.17 -16.58 -7.97
C SER A 64 16.07 -15.38 -7.70
N LEU A 65 15.80 -14.61 -6.64
CA LEU A 65 16.63 -13.46 -6.26
C LEU A 65 17.97 -13.92 -5.64
N PRO A 66 19.05 -13.12 -5.72
CA PRO A 66 20.26 -13.39 -4.95
C PRO A 66 19.97 -13.51 -3.44
N LYS A 67 20.64 -14.41 -2.71
CA LYS A 67 20.37 -14.67 -1.27
C LYS A 67 20.32 -13.39 -0.41
N MET A 68 21.24 -12.47 -0.64
CA MET A 68 21.25 -11.18 0.08
C MET A 68 20.02 -10.33 -0.21
N ARG A 69 19.56 -10.34 -1.47
CA ARG A 69 18.36 -9.62 -1.88
C ARG A 69 17.09 -10.29 -1.35
N GLN A 70 17.05 -11.62 -1.25
CA GLN A 70 15.95 -12.35 -0.62
C GLN A 70 15.74 -11.89 0.83
N LEU A 71 16.81 -11.78 1.62
CA LEU A 71 16.74 -11.31 3.00
C LEU A 71 16.24 -9.87 3.10
N GLN A 72 16.71 -8.98 2.21
CA GLN A 72 16.24 -7.59 2.16
C GLN A 72 14.76 -7.51 1.76
N ALA A 73 14.35 -8.28 0.75
CA ALA A 73 12.97 -8.35 0.30
C ALA A 73 12.04 -8.83 1.41
N ASP A 74 12.43 -9.87 2.16
CA ASP A 74 11.65 -10.35 3.31
C ASP A 74 11.52 -9.24 4.38
N GLN A 75 12.61 -8.56 4.73
CA GLN A 75 12.55 -7.45 5.68
C GLN A 75 11.63 -6.31 5.22
N GLU A 76 11.72 -5.90 3.95
CA GLU A 76 10.87 -4.86 3.37
C GLU A 76 9.39 -5.26 3.36
N LEU A 77 9.09 -6.53 3.03
CA LEU A 77 7.73 -7.08 3.06
C LEU A 77 7.17 -7.13 4.48
N GLN A 78 7.95 -7.61 5.46
CA GLN A 78 7.54 -7.66 6.85
C GLN A 78 7.28 -6.26 7.42
N GLN A 79 8.16 -5.29 7.15
CA GLN A 79 7.96 -3.90 7.55
C GLN A 79 6.71 -3.29 6.91
N GLY A 80 6.52 -3.55 5.60
CA GLY A 80 5.32 -3.14 4.87
C GLY A 80 4.06 -3.73 5.48
N LEU A 81 4.04 -5.03 5.74
CA LEU A 81 2.92 -5.76 6.33
C LEU A 81 2.55 -5.23 7.72
N GLN A 82 3.55 -4.99 8.58
CA GLN A 82 3.33 -4.41 9.91
C GLN A 82 2.70 -3.02 9.83
N TYR A 83 3.12 -2.20 8.87
CA TYR A 83 2.52 -0.89 8.64
C TYR A 83 1.09 -1.00 8.09
N LEU A 84 0.89 -1.86 7.09
CA LEU A 84 -0.40 -2.12 6.46
C LEU A 84 -1.45 -2.58 7.47
N ARG A 85 -1.11 -3.44 8.43
CA ARG A 85 -2.03 -3.93 9.47
C ARG A 85 -2.63 -2.84 10.37
N GLN A 86 -2.14 -1.61 10.30
CA GLN A 86 -2.74 -0.46 10.98
C GLN A 86 -4.00 0.09 10.28
N PHE A 87 -4.28 -0.39 9.06
CA PHE A 87 -5.40 0.04 8.23
C PHE A 87 -6.45 -1.07 8.12
N PRO A 88 -7.73 -0.71 7.89
CA PRO A 88 -8.75 -1.70 7.56
C PRO A 88 -8.40 -2.46 6.28
N ARG A 89 -8.65 -3.78 6.26
CA ARG A 89 -8.34 -4.66 5.11
C ARG A 89 -8.96 -4.18 3.80
N HIS A 90 -10.18 -3.64 3.86
CA HIS A 90 -10.85 -3.08 2.68
C HIS A 90 -10.14 -1.83 2.14
N GLU A 91 -9.55 -0.98 3.00
CA GLU A 91 -8.78 0.17 2.52
C GLU A 91 -7.52 -0.28 1.76
N ILE A 92 -6.82 -1.27 2.30
CA ILE A 92 -5.63 -1.85 1.66
C ILE A 92 -6.00 -2.45 0.31
N THR A 93 -7.04 -3.28 0.28
CA THR A 93 -7.53 -3.93 -0.95
C THR A 93 -7.93 -2.88 -2.00
N ARG A 94 -8.61 -1.82 -1.58
CA ARG A 94 -8.98 -0.69 -2.46
C ARG A 94 -7.76 0.00 -3.06
N GLU A 95 -6.74 0.31 -2.25
CA GLU A 95 -5.53 0.98 -2.76
C GLU A 95 -4.72 0.08 -3.69
N VAL A 96 -4.65 -1.23 -3.41
CA VAL A 96 -4.03 -2.21 -4.30
C VAL A 96 -4.78 -2.29 -5.63
N ALA A 97 -6.12 -2.38 -5.60
CA ALA A 97 -6.95 -2.41 -6.80
C ALA A 97 -6.83 -1.12 -7.65
N LYS A 98 -6.76 0.05 -7.01
CA LYS A 98 -6.48 1.33 -7.69
C LYS A 98 -5.13 1.30 -8.41
N ASN A 99 -4.09 0.80 -7.74
CA ASN A 99 -2.77 0.70 -8.34
C ASN A 99 -2.74 -0.29 -9.52
N ALA A 100 -3.45 -1.42 -9.41
CA ALA A 100 -3.59 -2.39 -10.51
C ALA A 100 -4.23 -1.74 -11.73
N ARG A 101 -5.38 -1.06 -11.53
CA ARG A 101 -6.08 -0.35 -12.60
C ARG A 101 -5.23 0.75 -13.22
N LEU A 102 -4.44 1.47 -12.43
CA LEU A 102 -3.51 2.47 -12.94
C LEU A 102 -2.40 1.83 -13.79
N ALA A 103 -1.82 0.72 -13.34
CA ALA A 103 -0.79 0.00 -14.10
C ALA A 103 -1.33 -0.54 -15.44
N GLU A 104 -2.53 -1.10 -15.42
CA GLU A 104 -3.25 -1.57 -16.61
C GLU A 104 -3.50 -0.43 -17.61
N ASN A 105 -4.07 0.68 -17.14
CA ASN A 105 -4.33 1.86 -17.98
C ASN A 105 -3.06 2.47 -18.60
N LEU A 106 -1.91 2.32 -17.94
CA LEU A 106 -0.60 2.78 -18.43
C LEU A 106 0.11 1.75 -19.30
N GLY A 107 -0.50 0.59 -19.59
CA GLY A 107 0.11 -0.48 -20.38
C GLY A 107 1.28 -1.18 -19.69
N ARG A 108 1.39 -1.07 -18.35
CA ARG A 108 2.48 -1.67 -17.56
C ARG A 108 2.10 -3.08 -17.12
N SER A 109 2.09 -4.02 -18.05
CA SER A 109 1.65 -5.41 -17.82
C SER A 109 2.45 -6.13 -16.74
N GLU A 110 3.77 -5.94 -16.68
CA GLU A 110 4.63 -6.54 -15.63
C GLU A 110 4.23 -6.05 -14.24
N ARG A 111 4.05 -4.74 -14.10
CA ARG A 111 3.63 -4.14 -12.84
C ARG A 111 2.22 -4.57 -12.45
N TYR A 112 1.31 -4.72 -13.41
CA TYR A 112 -0.03 -5.26 -13.15
C TYR A 112 0.05 -6.67 -12.55
N VAL A 113 0.84 -7.57 -13.13
CA VAL A 113 1.06 -8.93 -12.62
C VAL A 113 1.71 -8.89 -11.23
N ALA A 114 2.71 -8.02 -11.02
CA ALA A 114 3.35 -7.85 -9.72
C ALA A 114 2.35 -7.38 -8.64
N ILE A 115 1.42 -6.48 -8.97
CA ILE A 115 0.37 -6.01 -8.06
C ILE A 115 -0.62 -7.14 -7.76
N ALA A 116 -0.99 -7.96 -8.74
CA ALA A 116 -1.85 -9.12 -8.52
C ALA A 116 -1.20 -10.14 -7.56
N ASN A 117 0.06 -10.49 -7.78
CA ASN A 117 0.82 -11.38 -6.89
C ASN A 117 0.96 -10.78 -5.48
N LEU A 118 1.16 -9.46 -5.37
CA LEU A 118 1.17 -8.77 -4.09
C LEU A 118 -0.19 -8.87 -3.39
N LEU A 119 -1.31 -8.72 -4.12
CA LEU A 119 -2.65 -8.86 -3.55
C LEU A 119 -2.86 -10.26 -2.98
N GLU A 120 -2.51 -11.30 -3.74
CA GLU A 120 -2.60 -12.69 -3.30
C GLU A 120 -1.80 -12.91 -2.01
N TRP A 121 -0.55 -12.46 -1.97
CA TRP A 121 0.27 -12.54 -0.76
C TRP A 121 -0.32 -11.78 0.42
N LEU A 122 -0.90 -10.59 0.21
CA LEU A 122 -1.54 -9.81 1.28
C LEU A 122 -2.81 -10.50 1.81
N VAL A 123 -3.55 -11.22 0.97
CA VAL A 123 -4.70 -12.03 1.37
C VAL A 123 -4.23 -13.23 2.19
N GLU A 124 -3.19 -13.94 1.75
CA GLU A 124 -2.58 -15.05 2.52
C GLU A 124 -2.10 -14.61 3.91
N MET A 125 -1.57 -13.38 4.02
CA MET A 125 -1.10 -12.80 5.29
C MET A 125 -2.21 -12.16 6.16
N ASP A 126 -3.47 -12.36 5.78
CA ASP A 126 -4.67 -11.84 6.45
C ASP A 126 -4.70 -10.29 6.57
N ALA A 127 -4.02 -9.60 5.64
CA ALA A 127 -3.91 -8.15 5.60
C ALA A 127 -4.83 -7.49 4.56
N ALA A 128 -5.20 -8.20 3.50
CA ALA A 128 -6.17 -7.75 2.50
C ALA A 128 -7.39 -8.69 2.45
N LEU A 129 -8.45 -8.24 1.78
CA LEU A 129 -9.60 -9.07 1.46
C LEU A 129 -9.37 -9.70 0.09
N ASN A 130 -9.85 -10.94 -0.08
CA ASN A 130 -10.03 -11.49 -1.43
C ASN A 130 -11.08 -10.64 -2.18
N VAL A 131 -11.14 -10.80 -3.51
CA VAL A 131 -12.02 -9.99 -4.36
C VAL A 131 -13.50 -10.18 -3.99
N ASP A 132 -13.93 -11.41 -3.72
CA ASP A 132 -15.33 -11.71 -3.42
C ASP A 132 -15.80 -11.03 -2.12
N ASP A 133 -15.00 -11.09 -1.07
CA ASP A 133 -15.29 -10.47 0.23
C ASP A 133 -15.14 -8.95 0.18
N PHE A 134 -14.22 -8.44 -0.65
CA PHE A 134 -14.11 -7.02 -0.92
C PHE A 134 -15.38 -6.49 -1.59
N MET A 135 -15.93 -7.18 -2.60
CA MET A 135 -17.15 -6.74 -3.28
C MET A 135 -18.37 -6.73 -2.34
N LYS A 136 -18.46 -7.69 -1.40
CA LYS A 136 -19.50 -7.68 -0.35
C LYS A 136 -19.38 -6.50 0.62
N SER A 137 -18.17 -5.97 0.84
CA SER A 137 -17.98 -4.83 1.76
C SER A 137 -18.53 -3.49 1.25
N TYR A 138 -18.90 -3.42 -0.05
CA TYR A 138 -19.53 -2.26 -0.68
C TYR A 138 -20.98 -2.51 -1.12
N GLY A 139 -21.50 -3.73 -0.91
CA GLY A 139 -22.85 -4.16 -1.28
C GLY A 139 -23.85 -4.06 -0.14
#